data_AF-A0A317CNT0-F1
#
_entry.id   AF-A0A317CNT0-F1
#
_cell.length_a   1.000
_cell.length_b   1.000
_cell.length_c   1.000
_cell.angle_alpha   90.00
_cell.angle_beta   90.00
_cell.angle_gamma   90.00
#
_symmetry.space_group_name_H-M   'P 1'
#
loop_
_entity.id
_entity.type
_entity.pdbx_description
1 polymer ?
#
loop_
_entity_poly.entity_id
_entity_poly.type
_entity_poly.pdbx_seq_one_letter_code
_entity_poly.pdbx_strand_id
1 'polypeptide(L)'
;MLKLLGLLWLSILVIGCKDPMSDQSAGASQSGQQANGFTLASSTQLTIISGDELREFSLIRSESFDGLKLDMTIQEFEPLVLCRVEKGEPVLWSGIGEIIQEWNYEDCGIKLQLSTVDPETPQIISSIMVRQPSELETSRGIQIGSTEQEVMEAYADYLDEDYSVAGDTLVAGSIYGGLVFTFKDNLVDSMFLGAGAE
;
A
#
# COMPACT_ATOMS: atom_id res chain seq x y z
N MET A 1 -52.57 7.32 23.69
CA MET A 1 -52.77 8.76 23.98
C MET A 1 -51.47 9.48 23.62
N LEU A 2 -51.21 9.80 22.35
CA LEU A 2 -51.51 11.07 21.67
C LEU A 2 -51.15 12.32 22.50
N LYS A 3 -50.08 13.03 22.10
CA LYS A 3 -49.96 14.50 21.94
C LYS A 3 -48.53 14.83 21.45
N LEU A 4 -48.41 15.31 20.20
CA LEU A 4 -48.15 16.72 19.82
C LEU A 4 -46.70 17.13 20.14
N LEU A 5 -45.96 17.93 19.36
CA LEU A 5 -46.03 18.58 18.04
C LEU A 5 -44.82 19.53 18.10
N GLY A 6 -43.97 19.60 17.07
CA GLY A 6 -42.86 20.57 17.10
C GLY A 6 -41.87 20.45 15.96
N LEU A 7 -42.34 20.65 14.73
CA LEU A 7 -41.47 21.07 13.63
C LEU A 7 -40.93 22.47 13.93
N LEU A 8 -39.61 22.66 13.81
CA LEU A 8 -39.04 23.98 13.60
C LEU A 8 -38.07 23.89 12.41
N TRP A 9 -38.64 24.16 11.24
CA TRP A 9 -37.92 24.49 10.02
C TRP A 9 -37.30 25.89 10.18
N LEU A 10 -35.99 26.01 10.03
CA LEU A 10 -35.32 27.29 9.91
C LEU A 10 -34.84 27.47 8.47
N SER A 11 -35.68 28.13 7.67
CA SER A 11 -35.38 28.51 6.29
C SER A 11 -34.46 29.73 6.28
N ILE A 12 -33.21 29.57 5.84
CA ILE A 12 -32.31 30.68 5.57
C ILE A 12 -32.58 31.18 4.14
N LEU A 13 -33.14 32.40 4.05
CA LEU A 13 -33.28 33.18 2.82
C LEU A 13 -31.93 33.84 2.50
N VAL A 14 -31.33 33.48 1.37
CA VAL A 14 -30.21 34.26 0.79
C VAL A 14 -30.79 35.19 -0.28
N ILE A 15 -30.71 36.49 -0.01
CA ILE A 15 -31.06 37.60 -0.91
C ILE A 15 -29.89 37.78 -1.90
N GLY A 16 -30.23 37.99 -3.18
CA GLY A 16 -29.30 37.91 -4.30
C GLY A 16 -28.54 39.19 -4.67
N CYS A 17 -27.89 39.11 -5.84
CA CYS A 17 -27.44 40.25 -6.62
C CYS A 17 -27.89 40.05 -8.07
N LYS A 18 -28.58 41.06 -8.59
CA LYS A 18 -29.08 41.18 -9.97
C LYS A 18 -28.33 42.34 -10.59
N ASP A 19 -27.48 42.07 -11.58
CA ASP A 19 -26.85 43.12 -12.39
C ASP A 19 -27.40 43.16 -13.81
N PRO A 20 -27.44 44.34 -14.44
CA PRO A 20 -28.35 44.65 -15.54
C PRO A 20 -27.81 44.24 -16.91
N MET A 21 -28.77 43.74 -17.70
CA MET A 21 -28.75 43.53 -19.13
C MET A 21 -28.50 44.85 -19.86
N SER A 22 -27.46 44.91 -20.69
CA SER A 22 -27.32 45.89 -21.75
C SER A 22 -27.21 45.15 -23.08
N ASP A 23 -28.27 45.26 -23.87
CA ASP A 23 -28.30 44.91 -25.28
C ASP A 23 -27.86 46.14 -26.08
N GLN A 24 -26.84 45.97 -26.93
CA GLN A 24 -26.85 46.61 -28.25
C GLN A 24 -25.96 45.88 -29.24
N SER A 25 -26.59 45.61 -30.38
CA SER A 25 -26.23 44.85 -31.56
C SER A 25 -25.07 45.42 -32.39
N ALA A 26 -24.27 44.53 -32.99
CA ALA A 26 -23.89 44.60 -34.41
C ALA A 26 -23.38 43.22 -34.87
N GLY A 27 -23.99 42.70 -35.94
CA GLY A 27 -23.80 41.33 -36.39
C GLY A 27 -22.52 41.05 -37.17
N ALA A 28 -22.09 39.79 -37.12
CA ALA A 28 -21.51 39.07 -38.23
C ALA A 28 -21.79 37.57 -38.02
N SER A 29 -22.41 36.93 -39.02
CA SER A 29 -22.63 35.50 -39.06
C SER A 29 -21.29 34.76 -39.16
N GLN A 30 -21.13 33.65 -38.43
CA GLN A 30 -20.71 32.36 -39.00
C GLN A 30 -20.82 31.21 -37.97
N SER A 31 -21.66 30.25 -38.35
CA SER A 31 -21.65 28.81 -38.07
C SER A 31 -20.59 28.20 -37.14
N GLY A 32 -21.07 27.31 -36.26
CA GLY A 32 -20.46 25.97 -36.13
C GLY A 32 -19.75 25.65 -34.83
N GLN A 33 -20.48 24.96 -33.93
CA GLN A 33 -20.00 23.91 -33.02
C GLN A 33 -18.79 24.20 -32.13
N GLN A 34 -19.14 24.56 -30.90
CA GLN A 34 -18.31 24.54 -29.71
C GLN A 34 -17.94 23.08 -29.35
N ALA A 35 -16.76 22.64 -29.77
CA ALA A 35 -16.04 21.57 -29.09
C ALA A 35 -14.98 22.27 -28.21
N ASN A 36 -15.33 22.54 -26.96
CA ASN A 36 -14.34 22.95 -25.96
C ASN A 36 -13.46 21.72 -25.70
N GLY A 37 -12.35 21.65 -26.44
CA GLY A 37 -11.31 20.66 -26.26
C GLY A 37 -10.82 20.68 -24.82
N PHE A 38 -10.83 19.49 -24.21
CA PHE A 38 -10.11 19.22 -22.98
C PHE A 38 -8.64 19.54 -23.24
N THR A 39 -8.17 20.68 -22.75
CA THR A 39 -6.77 21.05 -22.85
C THR A 39 -6.05 20.21 -21.80
N LEU A 40 -5.42 19.12 -22.26
CA LEU A 40 -4.43 18.43 -21.46
C LEU A 40 -3.35 19.46 -21.13
N ALA A 41 -3.24 19.84 -19.85
CA ALA A 41 -2.04 20.49 -19.36
C ALA A 41 -0.90 19.50 -19.63
N SER A 42 -0.18 19.73 -20.71
CA SER A 42 1.02 18.98 -21.06
C SER A 42 2.04 19.30 -19.97
N SER A 43 2.09 18.44 -18.94
CA SER A 43 3.22 18.37 -18.04
C SER A 43 4.39 17.83 -18.85
N THR A 44 5.15 18.72 -19.48
CA THR A 44 6.47 18.42 -20.05
C THR A 44 7.55 18.27 -18.96
N GLN A 45 7.15 18.15 -17.68
CA GLN A 45 8.09 17.85 -16.62
C GLN A 45 8.33 16.34 -16.63
N LEU A 46 9.37 15.92 -17.34
CA LEU A 46 10.01 14.64 -17.05
C LEU A 46 10.55 14.74 -15.62
N THR A 47 9.82 14.20 -14.65
CA THR A 47 10.41 13.88 -13.35
C THR A 47 11.41 12.77 -13.62
N ILE A 48 12.69 13.12 -13.71
CA ILE A 48 13.75 12.14 -13.72
C ILE A 48 13.78 11.58 -12.31
N ILE A 49 13.20 10.39 -12.14
CA ILE A 49 13.31 9.65 -10.88
C ILE A 49 14.80 9.43 -10.64
N SER A 50 15.25 9.88 -9.47
CA SER A 50 16.65 9.85 -9.07
C SER A 50 17.10 8.39 -8.93
N GLY A 51 18.38 8.10 -9.19
CA GLY A 51 18.91 6.74 -9.00
C GLY A 51 18.67 6.19 -7.60
N ASP A 52 18.69 7.05 -6.58
CA ASP A 52 18.42 6.67 -5.19
C ASP A 52 16.95 6.34 -4.92
N GLU A 53 16.00 7.06 -5.52
CA GLU A 53 14.56 6.75 -5.43
C GLU A 53 14.24 5.39 -6.09
N LEU A 54 14.96 5.01 -7.15
CA LEU A 54 14.81 3.68 -7.76
C LEU A 54 15.39 2.57 -6.88
N ARG A 55 16.42 2.86 -6.07
CA ARG A 55 17.03 1.89 -5.16
C ARG A 55 16.14 1.62 -3.96
N GLU A 56 15.46 2.63 -3.43
CA GLU A 56 14.50 2.52 -2.32
C GLU A 56 13.45 1.43 -2.60
N PHE A 57 12.87 1.43 -3.81
CA PHE A 57 11.87 0.43 -4.21
C PHE A 57 12.44 -0.84 -4.85
N SER A 58 13.76 -0.93 -5.05
CA SER A 58 14.37 -2.11 -5.65
C SER A 58 14.39 -3.31 -4.70
N LEU A 59 14.59 -3.06 -3.40
CA LEU A 59 14.69 -4.14 -2.42
C LEU A 59 13.38 -4.91 -2.33
N ILE A 60 12.27 -4.22 -2.06
CA ILE A 60 10.96 -4.82 -1.86
C ILE A 60 10.50 -5.71 -3.03
N ARG A 61 10.94 -5.41 -4.26
CA ARG A 61 10.61 -6.20 -5.47
C ARG A 61 11.53 -7.40 -5.71
N SER A 62 12.76 -7.34 -5.20
CA SER A 62 13.76 -8.39 -5.40
C SER A 62 13.88 -9.34 -4.22
N GLU A 63 13.45 -8.90 -3.03
CA GLU A 63 13.55 -9.66 -1.80
C GLU A 63 12.53 -10.81 -1.75
N SER A 64 12.86 -11.86 -1.01
CA SER A 64 12.01 -13.04 -0.87
C SER A 64 12.34 -13.82 0.38
N PHE A 65 11.39 -14.62 0.85
CA PHE A 65 11.60 -15.66 1.85
C PHE A 65 11.58 -17.04 1.18
N ASP A 66 12.75 -17.63 0.94
CA ASP A 66 12.91 -18.88 0.14
C ASP A 66 12.08 -18.90 -1.17
N GLY A 67 12.09 -17.78 -1.89
CA GLY A 67 11.36 -17.62 -3.15
C GLY A 67 9.92 -17.14 -3.03
N LEU A 68 9.34 -17.09 -1.82
CA LEU A 68 8.08 -16.40 -1.55
C LEU A 68 8.30 -14.89 -1.56
N LYS A 69 7.59 -14.17 -2.43
CA LYS A 69 7.78 -12.73 -2.64
C LYS A 69 6.46 -12.02 -2.96
N LEU A 70 6.51 -10.69 -2.98
CA LEU A 70 5.37 -9.88 -3.39
C LEU A 70 4.98 -10.12 -4.86
N ASP A 71 3.75 -9.74 -5.19
CA ASP A 71 3.13 -9.85 -6.50
C ASP A 71 2.93 -11.29 -7.02
N MET A 72 3.27 -12.32 -6.24
CA MET A 72 2.95 -13.70 -6.61
C MET A 72 1.44 -13.93 -6.58
N THR A 73 0.95 -14.57 -7.63
CA THR A 73 -0.41 -15.09 -7.68
C THR A 73 -0.57 -16.29 -6.76
N ILE A 74 -1.82 -16.59 -6.38
CA ILE A 74 -2.16 -17.79 -5.60
C ILE A 74 -1.57 -19.07 -6.21
N GLN A 75 -1.62 -19.19 -7.54
CA GLN A 75 -1.12 -20.36 -8.26
C GLN A 75 0.40 -20.52 -8.15
N GLU A 76 1.14 -19.41 -8.01
CA GLU A 76 2.59 -19.41 -7.91
C GLU A 76 3.08 -19.70 -6.48
N PHE A 77 2.41 -19.17 -5.45
CA PHE A 77 2.89 -19.33 -4.07
C PHE A 77 2.29 -20.53 -3.33
N GLU A 78 1.09 -21.01 -3.66
CA GLU A 78 0.50 -22.17 -2.98
C GLU A 78 1.41 -23.41 -2.97
N PRO A 79 2.17 -23.73 -4.04
CA PRO A 79 3.13 -24.82 -4.03
C PRO A 79 4.33 -24.62 -3.08
N LEU A 80 4.64 -23.37 -2.72
CA LEU A 80 5.77 -23.02 -1.84
C LEU A 80 5.41 -23.13 -0.36
N VAL A 81 4.15 -22.86 0.00
CA VAL A 81 3.68 -22.85 1.39
C VAL A 81 2.82 -24.08 1.67
N LEU A 82 3.47 -25.18 2.05
CA LEU A 82 2.82 -26.48 2.24
C LEU A 82 2.10 -26.65 3.60
N CYS A 83 2.10 -25.60 4.42
CA CYS A 83 1.48 -25.60 5.74
C CYS A 83 -0.04 -25.45 5.62
N ARG A 84 -0.76 -25.76 6.71
CA ARG A 84 -2.20 -25.50 6.76
C ARG A 84 -2.47 -23.99 6.72
N VAL A 85 -3.43 -23.58 5.90
CA VAL A 85 -3.89 -22.19 5.80
C VAL A 85 -5.23 -21.99 6.49
N GLU A 86 -5.35 -20.88 7.22
CA GLU A 86 -6.60 -20.28 7.67
C GLU A 86 -6.82 -18.98 6.89
N LYS A 87 -7.80 -18.99 5.98
CA LYS A 87 -8.14 -17.84 5.13
C LYS A 87 -9.17 -16.96 5.85
N GLY A 88 -8.89 -15.67 5.94
CA GLY A 88 -9.84 -14.66 6.40
C GLY A 88 -10.88 -14.30 5.34
N GLU A 89 -11.85 -13.46 5.69
CA GLU A 89 -12.81 -12.93 4.72
C GLU A 89 -12.16 -11.80 3.88
N PRO A 90 -12.49 -11.68 2.58
CA PRO A 90 -12.11 -10.52 1.80
C PRO A 90 -12.82 -9.25 2.30
N VAL A 91 -12.07 -8.18 2.53
CA VAL A 91 -12.58 -6.90 3.04
C VAL A 91 -12.13 -5.75 2.13
N LEU A 92 -13.06 -4.91 1.68
CA LEU A 92 -12.74 -3.69 0.95
C LEU A 92 -12.13 -2.65 1.91
N TRP A 93 -10.87 -2.36 1.74
CA TRP A 93 -10.17 -1.29 2.41
C TRP A 93 -10.36 0.00 1.62
N SER A 94 -11.42 0.73 1.96
CA SER A 94 -11.87 1.91 1.21
C SER A 94 -10.81 3.03 1.12
N GLY A 95 -9.83 3.08 2.03
CA GLY A 95 -8.75 4.07 2.01
C GLY A 95 -7.76 3.88 0.85
N ILE A 96 -7.52 2.63 0.44
CA ILE A 96 -6.61 2.28 -0.67
C ILE A 96 -7.35 1.77 -1.90
N GLY A 97 -8.66 1.52 -1.80
CA GLY A 97 -9.49 1.06 -2.92
C GLY A 97 -9.25 -0.41 -3.28
N GLU A 98 -8.71 -1.20 -2.35
CA GLU A 98 -8.36 -2.60 -2.58
C GLU A 98 -9.18 -3.53 -1.71
N ILE A 99 -9.44 -4.73 -2.23
CA ILE A 99 -9.99 -5.85 -1.49
C ILE A 99 -8.83 -6.64 -0.91
N ILE A 100 -8.73 -6.62 0.41
CA ILE A 100 -7.67 -7.30 1.17
C ILE A 100 -8.21 -8.60 1.76
N GLN A 101 -7.40 -9.65 1.73
CA GLN A 101 -7.66 -10.90 2.44
C GLN A 101 -6.39 -11.36 3.15
N GLU A 102 -6.51 -11.78 4.41
CA GLU A 102 -5.37 -12.32 5.17
C GLU A 102 -5.40 -13.85 5.16
N TRP A 103 -4.25 -14.48 4.90
CA TRP A 103 -4.07 -15.93 4.97
C TRP A 103 -3.02 -16.25 6.02
N ASN A 104 -3.41 -17.01 7.05
CA ASN A 104 -2.56 -17.34 8.19
C ASN A 104 -2.10 -18.80 8.10
N TYR A 105 -0.80 -19.02 8.15
CA TYR A 105 -0.16 -20.34 8.17
C TYR A 105 0.55 -20.51 9.52
N GLU A 106 -0.25 -20.60 10.58
CA GLU A 106 0.22 -20.63 11.97
C GLU A 106 1.25 -21.74 12.23
N ASP A 107 1.05 -22.92 11.64
CA ASP A 107 1.89 -24.10 11.84
C ASP A 107 3.35 -23.90 11.38
N CYS A 108 3.61 -22.91 10.51
CA CYS A 108 4.95 -22.56 10.05
C CYS A 108 5.27 -21.06 10.12
N GLY A 109 4.48 -20.31 10.89
CA GLY A 109 4.80 -18.92 11.25
C GLY A 109 4.77 -17.92 10.09
N ILE A 110 3.91 -18.14 9.10
CA ILE A 110 3.76 -17.25 7.93
C ILE A 110 2.38 -16.61 7.95
N LYS A 111 2.30 -15.31 7.68
CA LYS A 111 1.05 -14.60 7.38
C LYS A 111 1.21 -13.87 6.05
N LEU A 112 0.26 -14.06 5.15
CA LEU A 112 0.20 -13.38 3.86
C LEU A 112 -0.98 -12.42 3.86
N GLN A 113 -0.76 -11.24 3.31
CA GLN A 113 -1.83 -10.34 2.89
C GLN A 113 -1.95 -10.42 1.38
N LEU A 114 -3.17 -10.62 0.91
CA LEU A 114 -3.52 -10.69 -0.49
C LEU A 114 -4.35 -9.47 -0.86
N SER A 115 -4.13 -8.91 -2.04
CA SER A 115 -4.83 -7.71 -2.54
C SER A 115 -5.32 -7.88 -3.97
N THR A 116 -6.42 -7.20 -4.29
CA THR A 116 -6.88 -6.94 -5.66
C THR A 116 -7.69 -5.64 -5.70
N VAL A 117 -7.65 -4.92 -6.81
CA VAL A 117 -8.54 -3.76 -7.06
C VAL A 117 -9.88 -4.17 -7.68
N ASP A 118 -9.98 -5.40 -8.18
CA ASP A 118 -11.16 -5.91 -8.89
C ASP A 118 -11.54 -7.30 -8.34
N PRO A 119 -12.77 -7.49 -7.82
CA PRO A 119 -13.22 -8.80 -7.32
C PRO A 119 -13.21 -9.91 -8.37
N GLU A 120 -13.20 -9.58 -9.67
CA GLU A 120 -13.12 -10.56 -10.76
C GLU A 120 -11.67 -10.96 -11.09
N THR A 121 -10.67 -10.27 -10.52
CA THR A 121 -9.25 -10.57 -10.71
C THR A 121 -8.70 -11.34 -9.50
N PRO A 122 -7.97 -12.45 -9.70
CA PRO A 122 -7.32 -13.16 -8.60
C PRO A 122 -6.39 -12.24 -7.81
N GLN A 123 -6.43 -12.35 -6.48
CA GLN A 123 -5.54 -11.59 -5.62
C GLN A 123 -4.08 -12.05 -5.74
N ILE A 124 -3.18 -11.13 -5.46
CA ILE A 124 -1.72 -11.34 -5.37
C ILE A 124 -1.22 -11.00 -3.97
N ILE A 125 -0.05 -11.51 -3.60
CA ILE A 125 0.59 -11.15 -2.32
C ILE A 125 0.95 -9.66 -2.32
N SER A 126 0.43 -8.90 -1.34
CA SER A 126 0.81 -7.50 -1.08
C SER A 126 1.74 -7.33 0.12
N SER A 127 1.72 -8.26 1.09
CA SER A 127 2.69 -8.30 2.18
C SER A 127 2.91 -9.72 2.71
N ILE A 128 4.08 -9.94 3.29
CA ILE A 128 4.49 -11.20 3.91
C ILE A 128 5.04 -10.90 5.29
N MET A 129 4.53 -11.61 6.30
CA MET A 129 5.09 -11.61 7.65
C MET A 129 5.58 -13.01 8.00
N VAL A 130 6.80 -13.08 8.52
CA VAL A 130 7.46 -14.31 8.98
C VAL A 130 7.81 -14.15 10.46
N ARG A 131 7.50 -15.17 11.26
CA ARG A 131 7.80 -15.24 12.70
C ARG A 131 8.03 -16.70 13.11
N GLN A 132 8.40 -16.94 14.37
CA GLN A 132 8.39 -18.30 14.92
C GLN A 132 7.03 -18.99 14.66
N PRO A 133 6.99 -20.29 14.25
CA PRO A 133 8.11 -21.24 14.14
C PRO A 133 8.77 -21.33 12.75
N SER A 134 8.68 -20.30 11.91
CA SER A 134 9.20 -20.35 10.54
C SER A 134 10.72 -20.58 10.48
N GLU A 135 11.14 -21.39 9.50
CA GLU A 135 12.54 -21.61 9.13
C GLU A 135 12.91 -20.86 7.84
N LEU A 136 12.01 -20.01 7.30
CA LEU A 136 12.28 -19.33 6.04
C LEU A 136 13.42 -18.32 6.18
N GLU A 137 14.30 -18.31 5.16
CA GLU A 137 15.39 -17.35 5.03
C GLU A 137 15.06 -16.26 4.01
N THR A 138 15.46 -15.04 4.31
CA THR A 138 15.53 -13.97 3.30
C THR A 138 16.52 -14.34 2.19
N SER A 139 16.51 -13.63 1.05
CA SER A 139 17.48 -13.86 -0.04
C SER A 139 18.95 -13.65 0.38
N ARG A 140 19.16 -13.02 1.54
CA ARG A 140 20.47 -12.75 2.15
C ARG A 140 20.81 -13.63 3.35
N GLY A 141 20.04 -14.70 3.58
CA GLY A 141 20.33 -15.69 4.63
C GLY A 141 19.99 -15.25 6.05
N ILE A 142 19.18 -14.19 6.21
CA ILE A 142 18.61 -13.83 7.51
C ILE A 142 17.33 -14.62 7.77
N GLN A 143 17.20 -15.18 8.97
CA GLN A 143 16.04 -15.93 9.42
C GLN A 143 15.63 -15.50 10.83
N ILE A 144 14.52 -16.04 11.32
CA ILE A 144 14.13 -15.87 12.71
C ILE A 144 15.24 -16.45 13.61
N GLY A 145 15.64 -15.68 14.62
CA GLY A 145 16.75 -16.02 15.51
C GLY A 145 18.13 -15.50 15.06
N SER A 146 18.27 -14.91 13.87
CA SER A 146 19.50 -14.18 13.49
C SER A 146 19.72 -12.98 14.43
N THR A 147 20.96 -12.59 14.65
CA THR A 147 21.34 -11.44 15.46
C THR A 147 21.15 -10.13 14.68
N GLU A 148 20.90 -9.02 15.39
CA GLU A 148 20.86 -7.68 14.78
C GLU A 148 22.14 -7.36 13.98
N GLN A 149 23.30 -7.80 14.45
CA GLN A 149 24.56 -7.60 13.73
C GLN A 149 24.58 -8.33 12.38
N GLU A 150 24.12 -9.57 12.31
CA GLU A 150 24.01 -10.31 11.05
C GLU A 150 23.07 -9.59 10.07
N VAL A 151 21.95 -9.04 10.57
CA VAL A 151 21.02 -8.24 9.75
C VAL A 151 21.69 -6.98 9.21
N MET A 152 22.36 -6.20 10.06
CA MET A 152 23.08 -4.99 9.63
C MET A 152 24.14 -5.31 8.58
N GLU A 153 24.91 -6.39 8.76
CA GLU A 153 25.94 -6.81 7.81
C GLU A 153 25.33 -7.23 6.45
N ALA A 154 24.19 -7.93 6.46
CA ALA A 154 23.52 -8.37 5.25
C ALA A 154 22.83 -7.23 4.48
N TYR A 155 22.30 -6.23 5.18
CA TYR A 155 21.44 -5.18 4.62
C TYR A 155 22.00 -3.76 4.69
N ALA A 156 23.29 -3.59 5.02
CA ALA A 156 23.94 -2.27 5.14
C ALA A 156 23.67 -1.32 3.95
N ASP A 157 23.65 -1.85 2.73
CA ASP A 157 23.43 -1.06 1.50
C ASP A 157 21.98 -0.52 1.33
N TYR A 158 21.06 -0.97 2.19
CA TYR A 158 19.64 -0.62 2.18
C TYR A 158 19.16 -0.08 3.53
N LEU A 159 20.05 0.12 4.50
CA LEU A 159 19.67 0.54 5.84
C LEU A 159 19.03 1.93 5.81
N ASP A 160 17.81 2.02 6.36
CA ASP A 160 17.15 3.28 6.65
C ASP A 160 17.42 3.65 8.11
N GLU A 161 18.40 4.53 8.33
CA GLU A 161 18.83 4.95 9.67
C GLU A 161 17.77 5.78 10.40
N ASP A 162 16.92 6.52 9.66
CA ASP A 162 15.92 7.41 10.25
C ASP A 162 14.76 6.64 10.89
N TYR A 163 14.47 5.44 10.36
CA TYR A 163 13.41 4.56 10.84
C TYR A 163 13.91 3.30 11.56
N SER A 164 15.22 3.15 11.74
CA SER A 164 15.81 2.06 12.52
C SER A 164 16.06 2.48 13.97
N VAL A 165 15.69 1.60 14.90
CA VAL A 165 15.89 1.77 16.35
C VAL A 165 16.69 0.59 16.87
N ALA A 166 17.95 0.85 17.26
CA ALA A 166 18.88 -0.18 17.70
C ALA A 166 18.29 -1.07 18.82
N GLY A 167 18.38 -2.39 18.65
CA GLY A 167 17.85 -3.40 19.55
C GLY A 167 16.32 -3.60 19.51
N ASP A 168 15.60 -2.87 18.65
CA ASP A 168 14.14 -2.94 18.53
C ASP A 168 13.70 -3.20 17.09
N THR A 169 14.05 -2.30 16.16
CA THR A 169 13.62 -2.41 14.76
C THR A 169 14.75 -2.01 13.81
N LEU A 170 14.92 -2.75 12.71
CA LEU A 170 15.79 -2.37 11.60
C LEU A 170 14.96 -2.34 10.31
N VAL A 171 15.07 -1.25 9.58
CA VAL A 171 14.38 -1.06 8.30
C VAL A 171 15.40 -1.14 7.17
N ALA A 172 15.22 -2.11 6.28
CA ALA A 172 15.94 -2.19 5.01
C ALA A 172 15.01 -1.75 3.87
N GLY A 173 15.41 -0.75 3.09
CA GLY A 173 14.57 -0.08 2.10
C GLY A 173 13.89 1.14 2.71
N SER A 174 12.57 1.10 2.83
CA SER A 174 11.76 2.19 3.36
C SER A 174 10.59 1.64 4.17
N ILE A 175 10.11 2.38 5.17
CA ILE A 175 8.89 2.01 5.91
C ILE A 175 7.65 1.95 5.00
N TYR A 176 7.67 2.64 3.86
CA TYR A 176 6.60 2.64 2.87
C TYR A 176 6.74 1.49 1.85
N GLY A 177 7.84 0.75 1.89
CA GLY A 177 8.12 -0.34 0.97
C GLY A 177 9.51 -0.92 1.23
N GLY A 178 9.57 -1.96 2.04
CA GLY A 178 10.84 -2.55 2.44
C GLY A 178 10.69 -3.83 3.23
N LEU A 179 11.80 -4.21 3.85
CA LEU A 179 11.90 -5.32 4.78
C LEU A 179 12.16 -4.75 6.19
N VAL A 180 11.25 -5.01 7.10
CA VAL A 180 11.33 -4.57 8.49
C VAL A 180 11.63 -5.78 9.37
N PHE A 181 12.70 -5.69 10.15
CA PHE A 181 13.07 -6.66 11.17
C PHE A 181 12.67 -6.14 12.53
N THR A 182 11.94 -6.94 13.30
CA THR A 182 11.68 -6.67 14.72
C THR A 182 12.54 -7.59 15.56
N PHE A 183 13.21 -7.04 16.57
CA PHE A 183 14.10 -7.77 17.44
C PHE A 183 13.51 -7.97 18.83
N LYS A 184 13.88 -9.09 19.43
CA LYS A 184 13.63 -9.40 20.83
C LYS A 184 14.85 -10.11 21.39
N ASP A 185 15.35 -9.63 22.52
CA ASP A 185 16.56 -10.17 23.15
C ASP A 185 17.77 -10.22 22.17
N ASN A 186 17.90 -9.20 21.32
CA ASN A 186 18.91 -9.05 20.24
C ASN A 186 18.84 -10.09 19.10
N LEU A 187 17.73 -10.82 18.99
CA LEU A 187 17.48 -11.79 17.92
C LEU A 187 16.26 -11.37 17.11
N VAL A 188 16.26 -11.66 15.82
CA VAL A 188 15.11 -11.45 14.93
C VAL A 188 13.93 -12.27 15.46
N ASP A 189 12.86 -11.58 15.85
CA ASP A 189 11.61 -12.16 16.35
C ASP A 189 10.59 -12.27 15.21
N SER A 190 10.53 -11.25 14.35
CA SER A 190 9.71 -11.24 13.15
C SER A 190 10.34 -10.43 12.02
N MET A 191 9.92 -10.75 10.80
CA MET A 191 10.29 -10.06 9.57
C MET A 191 9.03 -9.73 8.79
N PHE A 192 8.93 -8.52 8.28
CA PHE A 192 7.81 -8.05 7.46
C PHE A 192 8.32 -7.48 6.14
N LEU A 193 7.87 -8.06 5.02
CA LEU A 193 8.13 -7.57 3.67
C LEU A 193 6.85 -7.00 3.09
N GLY A 194 6.83 -5.70 2.78
CA GLY A 194 5.64 -5.04 2.26
C GLY A 194 5.70 -3.52 2.38
N ALA A 195 4.63 -2.86 1.97
CA ALA A 195 4.39 -1.46 2.32
C ALA A 195 3.87 -1.42 3.76
N GLY A 196 4.70 -0.94 4.71
CA GLY A 196 4.49 -1.08 6.15
C GLY A 196 3.83 0.11 6.85
N ALA A 197 3.42 1.14 6.11
CA ALA A 197 2.73 2.30 6.67
C ALA A 197 1.24 2.26 6.30
N GLU A 198 0.40 1.99 7.30
CA GLU A 198 -1.05 2.26 7.30
C GLU A 198 -1.39 3.37 8.30
#